data_AF-A0A6M4JFA7-F1
#
_entry.id   AF-A0A6M4JFA7-F1
#
_cell.length_a   1.000
_cell.length_b   1.000
_cell.length_c   1.000
_cell.angle_alpha   90.00
_cell.angle_beta   90.00
_cell.angle_gamma   90.00
#
_symmetry.space_group_name_H-M   'P 1'
#
loop_
_entity.id
_entity.type
_entity.pdbx_description
1 polymer ?
#
loop_
_entity_poly.entity_id
_entity_poly.type
_entity_poly.pdbx_seq_one_letter_code
_entity_poly.pdbx_strand_id
1 'polypeptide(L)'
;MFKKASKDAWAVVKKSNMFMLAIGLLIGASFNEVVKSLANDVILPPIAKLTGAETLEKWKVGDVLIGKFLAALFAFIIVTLVIYLLLMIVFLIKAAVDFKKILKIKEQPQPIPEPTTEQLILAELKKLNENLDQAKTKKEDKK
;
A
#
# COMPACT_ATOMS: atom_id res chain seq x y z
N MET A 1 10.59 -39.08 -0.43
CA MET A 1 9.27 -38.46 -0.71
C MET A 1 9.22 -36.98 -0.30
N PHE A 2 9.64 -36.62 0.92
CA PHE A 2 9.62 -35.22 1.41
C PHE A 2 10.38 -34.20 0.54
N LYS A 3 11.61 -34.52 0.07
CA LYS A 3 12.38 -33.66 -0.86
C LYS A 3 11.68 -33.42 -2.21
N LYS A 4 10.82 -34.35 -2.65
CA LYS A 4 10.09 -34.21 -3.91
C LYS A 4 8.91 -33.26 -3.73
N ALA A 5 8.15 -33.47 -2.64
CA ALA A 5 7.05 -32.60 -2.24
C ALA A 5 7.51 -31.14 -2.02
N SER A 6 8.67 -30.90 -1.38
CA SER A 6 9.17 -29.54 -1.20
C SER A 6 9.60 -28.90 -2.52
N LYS A 7 10.18 -29.67 -3.45
CA LYS A 7 10.58 -29.19 -4.77
C LYS A 7 9.36 -28.82 -5.62
N ASP A 8 8.32 -29.63 -5.56
CA ASP A 8 7.05 -29.40 -6.28
C ASP A 8 6.31 -28.19 -5.70
N ALA A 9 6.27 -28.05 -4.37
CA ALA A 9 5.73 -26.85 -3.71
C ALA A 9 6.49 -25.59 -4.11
N TRP A 10 7.83 -25.65 -4.17
CA TRP A 10 8.64 -24.50 -4.58
C TRP A 10 8.48 -24.15 -6.06
N ALA A 11 8.24 -25.14 -6.92
CA ALA A 11 7.89 -24.91 -8.31
C ALA A 11 6.53 -24.19 -8.46
N VAL A 12 5.54 -24.53 -7.62
CA VAL A 12 4.22 -23.85 -7.60
C VAL A 12 4.34 -22.42 -7.09
N VAL A 13 5.11 -22.17 -6.03
CA VAL A 13 5.35 -20.81 -5.48
C VAL A 13 6.06 -19.90 -6.49
N LYS A 14 7.02 -20.44 -7.25
CA LYS A 14 7.72 -19.68 -8.30
C LYS A 14 6.85 -19.45 -9.55
N LYS A 15 5.76 -20.20 -9.74
CA LYS A 15 4.93 -20.14 -10.96
C LYS A 15 3.91 -18.99 -10.98
N SER A 16 3.95 -18.05 -10.05
CA SER A 16 3.00 -16.94 -9.99
C SER A 16 3.50 -15.84 -9.07
N ASN A 17 2.88 -14.65 -9.16
CA ASN A 17 2.96 -13.54 -8.20
C ASN A 17 2.54 -13.90 -6.76
N MET A 18 2.24 -15.17 -6.48
CA MET A 18 1.80 -15.68 -5.16
C MET A 18 2.80 -15.37 -4.05
N PHE A 19 4.10 -15.33 -4.34
CA PHE A 19 5.11 -14.98 -3.35
C PHE A 19 4.96 -13.53 -2.85
N MET A 20 4.70 -12.58 -3.76
CA MET A 20 4.45 -11.18 -3.36
C MET A 20 3.13 -11.03 -2.60
N LEU A 21 2.11 -11.81 -2.99
CA LEU A 21 0.83 -11.85 -2.28
C LEU A 21 0.99 -12.40 -0.85
N ALA A 22 1.76 -13.47 -0.67
CA ALA A 22 2.04 -14.05 0.63
C ALA A 22 2.80 -13.08 1.55
N ILE A 23 3.80 -12.38 1.01
CA ILE A 23 4.53 -11.34 1.75
C ILE A 23 3.59 -10.19 2.14
N GLY A 24 2.77 -9.72 1.21
CA GLY A 24 1.79 -8.66 1.46
C GLY A 24 0.83 -9.01 2.60
N LEU A 25 0.31 -10.24 2.61
CA LEU A 25 -0.55 -10.72 3.69
C LEU A 25 0.18 -10.79 5.04
N LEU A 26 1.42 -11.30 5.06
CA LEU A 26 2.21 -11.43 6.29
C LEU A 26 2.56 -10.07 6.91
N ILE A 27 2.95 -9.10 6.06
CA ILE A 27 3.21 -7.73 6.48
C ILE A 27 1.91 -7.09 6.98
N GLY A 28 0.80 -7.27 6.26
CA GLY A 28 -0.51 -6.75 6.68
C GLY A 28 -0.95 -7.30 8.04
N ALA A 29 -0.78 -8.60 8.26
CA ALA A 29 -1.11 -9.25 9.54
C ALA A 29 -0.24 -8.72 10.69
N SER A 30 1.07 -8.65 10.48
CA SER A 30 2.02 -8.17 11.50
C SER A 30 1.82 -6.68 11.80
N PHE A 31 1.57 -5.87 10.77
CA PHE A 31 1.28 -4.45 10.94
C PHE A 31 0.00 -4.22 11.73
N ASN A 32 -1.05 -5.02 11.48
CA ASN A 32 -2.28 -4.97 12.25
C ASN A 32 -2.06 -5.29 13.74
N GLU A 33 -1.17 -6.22 14.07
CA GLU A 33 -0.80 -6.49 15.48
C GLU A 33 -0.11 -5.30 16.15
N VAL A 34 0.82 -4.64 15.46
CA VAL A 34 1.48 -3.44 15.97
C VAL A 34 0.46 -2.32 16.21
N VAL A 35 -0.43 -2.10 15.24
CA VAL A 35 -1.51 -1.12 15.36
C VAL A 35 -2.46 -1.47 16.52
N LYS A 36 -2.79 -2.76 16.71
CA LYS A 36 -3.61 -3.23 17.83
C LYS A 36 -2.95 -3.03 19.19
N SER A 37 -1.65 -3.29 19.32
CA SER A 37 -0.92 -3.02 20.57
C SER A 37 -0.87 -1.54 20.87
N LEU A 38 -0.59 -0.69 19.88
CA LEU A 38 -0.64 0.77 20.06
C LEU A 38 -2.05 1.24 20.50
N ALA A 39 -3.10 0.71 19.87
CA ALA A 39 -4.47 0.98 20.25
C ALA A 39 -4.78 0.55 21.69
N ASN A 40 -4.56 -0.72 22.01
CA ASN A 40 -5.03 -1.33 23.23
C ASN A 40 -4.16 -1.00 24.44
N ASP A 41 -2.85 -0.85 24.25
CA ASP A 41 -1.88 -0.72 25.34
C ASP A 41 -1.48 0.74 25.58
N VAL A 42 -1.62 1.62 24.57
CA VAL A 42 -1.21 3.04 24.68
C VAL A 42 -2.40 3.98 24.62
N ILE A 43 -3.35 3.76 23.71
CA ILE A 43 -4.47 4.68 23.47
C ILE A 43 -5.64 4.40 24.42
N LEU A 44 -6.07 3.14 24.56
CA LEU A 44 -7.21 2.79 25.40
C LEU A 44 -7.04 3.05 26.90
N PRO A 45 -5.90 2.78 27.56
CA PRO A 45 -5.78 2.95 29.01
C PRO A 45 -6.02 4.40 29.49
N PRO A 46 -5.45 5.44 28.87
CA PRO A 46 -5.76 6.83 29.26
C PRO A 46 -7.20 7.22 28.94
N ILE A 47 -7.77 6.73 27.83
CA ILE A 47 -9.18 6.98 27.48
C ILE A 47 -10.13 6.32 28.50
N ALA A 48 -9.87 5.08 28.89
CA ALA A 48 -10.68 4.35 29.87
C ALA A 48 -10.66 5.06 31.23
N LYS A 49 -9.50 5.61 31.62
CA LYS A 49 -9.35 6.45 32.81
C LYS A 49 -10.13 7.77 32.71
N LEU A 50 -10.09 8.44 31.55
CA LEU A 50 -10.77 9.74 31.34
C LEU A 50 -12.29 9.61 31.20
N THR A 51 -12.76 8.53 30.57
CA THR A 51 -14.19 8.25 30.36
C THR A 51 -14.84 7.60 31.57
N GLY A 52 -14.06 7.19 32.58
CA GLY A 52 -14.57 6.50 33.75
C GLY A 52 -15.27 5.19 33.38
N ALA A 53 -14.79 4.49 32.35
CA ALA A 53 -15.42 3.28 31.80
C ALA A 53 -15.66 2.18 32.86
N GLU A 54 -14.88 2.18 33.95
CA GLU A 54 -15.11 1.34 35.13
C GLU A 54 -16.48 1.56 35.80
N THR A 55 -17.11 2.71 35.60
CA THR A 55 -18.46 3.05 36.09
C THR A 55 -19.55 2.56 35.14
N LEU A 56 -19.26 2.51 33.83
CA LEU A 56 -20.18 1.98 32.81
C LEU A 56 -20.20 0.45 32.78
N GLU A 57 -19.05 -0.22 32.98
CA GLU A 57 -18.98 -1.70 33.05
C GLU A 57 -19.81 -2.30 34.18
N LYS A 58 -20.08 -1.53 35.23
CA LYS A 58 -20.93 -1.94 36.36
C LYS A 58 -22.43 -1.84 36.05
N TRP A 59 -22.81 -1.20 34.94
CA TRP A 59 -24.20 -1.09 34.53
C TRP A 59 -24.65 -2.37 33.81
N LYS A 60 -25.30 -3.23 34.59
CA LYS A 60 -25.91 -4.48 34.14
C LYS A 60 -27.42 -4.34 34.16
N VAL A 61 -28.08 -4.77 33.09
CA VAL A 61 -29.53 -5.01 33.08
C VAL A 61 -29.70 -6.52 33.08
N GLY A 62 -29.95 -7.11 34.25
CA GLY A 62 -29.91 -8.57 34.45
C GLY A 62 -28.50 -9.14 34.38
N ASP A 63 -28.32 -10.25 33.65
CA ASP A 63 -27.02 -10.96 33.47
C ASP A 63 -26.21 -10.46 32.26
N VAL A 64 -26.75 -9.47 31.53
CA VAL A 64 -26.13 -8.96 30.30
C VAL A 64 -25.32 -7.69 30.60
N LEU A 65 -24.04 -7.74 30.25
CA LEU A 65 -23.05 -6.67 30.41
C LEU A 65 -23.16 -5.62 29.28
N ILE A 66 -24.30 -4.94 29.16
CA ILE A 66 -24.51 -3.88 28.14
C ILE A 66 -23.46 -2.78 28.27
N GLY A 67 -23.08 -2.40 29.49
CA GLY A 67 -22.07 -1.37 29.74
C GLY A 67 -20.70 -1.68 29.14
N LYS A 68 -20.27 -2.95 29.20
CA LYS A 68 -18.99 -3.40 28.60
C LYS A 68 -19.03 -3.34 27.08
N PHE A 69 -20.15 -3.71 26.47
CA PHE A 69 -20.32 -3.63 25.02
C PHE A 69 -20.28 -2.18 24.53
N LEU A 70 -20.98 -1.27 25.21
CA LEU A 70 -21.00 0.15 24.85
C LEU A 70 -19.63 0.80 25.04
N ALA A 71 -18.94 0.49 26.13
CA ALA A 71 -17.56 0.94 26.37
C ALA A 71 -16.61 0.45 25.26
N ALA A 72 -16.72 -0.83 24.85
CA ALA A 72 -15.94 -1.37 23.74
C ALA A 72 -16.24 -0.68 22.41
N LEU A 73 -17.50 -0.29 22.16
CA LEU A 73 -17.90 0.45 20.95
C LEU A 73 -17.30 1.86 20.93
N PHE A 74 -17.37 2.60 22.03
CA PHE A 74 -16.74 3.92 22.13
C PHE A 74 -15.21 3.84 22.03
N ALA A 75 -14.60 2.87 22.71
CA ALA A 75 -13.18 2.56 22.60
C ALA A 75 -12.76 2.30 21.14
N PHE A 76 -13.52 1.50 20.40
CA PHE A 76 -13.27 1.22 18.98
C PHE A 76 -13.31 2.49 18.11
N ILE A 77 -14.32 3.36 18.32
CA ILE A 77 -14.46 4.61 17.58
C ILE A 77 -13.27 5.53 17.85
N ILE A 78 -12.87 5.69 19.11
CA ILE A 78 -11.78 6.59 19.48
C ILE A 78 -10.44 6.04 18.96
N VAL A 79 -10.19 4.74 19.12
CA VAL A 79 -8.98 4.09 18.58
C VAL A 79 -8.89 4.28 17.07
N THR A 80 -9.98 4.04 16.34
CA THR A 80 -10.02 4.20 14.88
C THR A 80 -9.73 5.65 14.49
N LEU A 81 -10.28 6.62 15.22
CA LEU A 81 -10.04 8.04 14.99
C LEU A 81 -8.58 8.44 15.26
N VAL A 82 -7.98 7.96 16.35
CA VAL A 82 -6.57 8.27 16.69
C VAL A 82 -5.62 7.64 15.67
N ILE A 83 -5.85 6.39 15.25
CA ILE A 83 -5.06 5.74 14.19
C ILE A 83 -5.18 6.51 12.88
N TYR A 84 -6.39 6.92 12.51
CA TYR A 84 -6.63 7.75 11.33
C TYR A 84 -5.84 9.07 11.41
N LEU A 85 -5.83 9.73 12.56
CA LEU A 85 -5.10 10.98 12.77
C LEU A 85 -3.59 10.78 12.65
N LEU A 86 -3.03 9.70 13.22
CA LEU A 86 -1.62 9.34 13.05
C LEU A 86 -1.24 9.10 11.60
N LEU A 87 -2.03 8.30 10.87
CA LEU A 87 -1.82 8.04 9.45
C LEU A 87 -1.90 9.34 8.63
N MET A 88 -2.86 10.22 8.95
CA MET A 88 -3.03 11.51 8.32
C MET A 88 -1.82 12.42 8.54
N ILE A 89 -1.24 12.45 9.75
CA ILE A 89 -0.02 13.21 10.03
C ILE A 89 1.16 12.68 9.20
N VAL A 90 1.37 11.37 9.17
CA VAL A 90 2.45 10.76 8.37
C VAL A 90 2.28 11.08 6.89
N PHE A 91 1.05 10.98 6.38
CA PHE A 91 0.74 11.32 5.00
C PHE A 91 0.93 12.82 4.72
N LEU A 92 0.56 13.69 5.66
CA LEU A 92 0.74 15.14 5.53
C LEU A 92 2.23 15.53 5.51
N ILE A 93 3.06 14.89 6.34
CA ILE A 93 4.51 15.07 6.33
C ILE A 93 5.08 14.60 4.99
N LYS A 94 4.67 13.42 4.52
CA LYS A 94 5.11 12.89 3.22
C LYS A 94 4.71 13.84 2.09
N ALA A 95 3.47 14.31 2.07
CA ALA A 95 2.97 15.28 1.10
C ALA A 95 3.77 16.59 1.15
N ALA A 96 4.10 17.09 2.34
CA ALA A 96 4.91 18.29 2.52
C ALA A 96 6.36 18.10 2.01
N VAL A 97 6.95 16.92 2.25
CA VAL A 97 8.30 16.58 1.76
C VAL A 97 8.31 16.44 0.24
N ASP A 98 7.33 15.77 -0.34
CA ASP A 98 7.20 15.61 -1.80
C ASP A 98 6.97 16.97 -2.46
N PHE A 99 6.14 17.85 -1.88
CA PHE A 99 5.95 19.22 -2.37
C PHE A 99 7.26 20.03 -2.36
N LYS A 100 8.08 19.91 -1.30
CA LYS A 100 9.40 20.56 -1.24
C LYS A 100 10.39 19.99 -2.26
N LYS A 101 10.32 18.69 -2.57
CA LYS A 101 11.15 18.08 -3.62
C LYS A 101 10.75 18.59 -5.00
N ILE A 102 9.45 18.69 -5.29
CA ILE A 102 8.94 19.18 -6.58
C ILE A 102 9.35 20.64 -6.82
N LEU A 103 9.34 21.48 -5.78
CA LEU A 103 9.82 22.87 -5.88
C LEU A 103 11.33 22.96 -6.13
N LYS A 104 12.15 22.12 -5.47
CA LYS A 104 13.61 22.04 -5.73
C LYS A 104 13.94 21.48 -7.12
N ILE A 105 13.15 20.52 -7.62
CA ILE A 105 13.28 19.95 -8.97
C ILE A 105 12.87 20.96 -10.06
N LYS A 106 12.14 22.03 -9.70
CA LYS A 106 11.79 23.12 -10.63
C LYS A 106 12.93 24.14 -10.80
N GLU A 107 13.86 24.21 -9.85
CA GLU A 107 15.06 25.08 -9.91
C GLU A 107 16.28 24.36 -10.53
N GLN A 108 16.30 23.03 -10.55
CA GLN A 108 17.24 22.26 -11.35
C GLN A 108 16.64 22.01 -12.74
N PRO A 109 17.39 22.20 -13.85
CA PRO A 109 16.92 21.76 -15.15
C PRO A 109 16.62 20.26 -15.04
N GLN A 110 15.35 19.88 -15.15
CA GLN A 110 14.95 18.48 -15.08
C GLN A 110 15.74 17.73 -16.17
N PRO A 111 16.46 16.65 -15.84
CA PRO A 111 16.89 15.73 -16.87
C PRO A 111 15.60 15.22 -17.51
N ILE A 112 15.44 15.55 -18.79
CA ILE A 112 14.34 15.09 -19.64
C ILE A 112 14.22 13.58 -19.38
N PRO A 113 13.05 13.07 -18.96
CA PRO A 113 12.89 11.64 -18.72
C PRO A 113 13.33 10.93 -19.99
N GLU A 114 14.39 10.13 -19.90
CA GLU A 114 14.85 9.34 -21.03
C GLU A 114 13.65 8.50 -21.51
N PRO A 115 13.38 8.49 -22.83
CA PRO A 115 12.27 7.73 -23.37
C PRO A 115 12.40 6.29 -22.87
N THR A 116 11.32 5.77 -22.29
CA THR A 116 11.24 4.38 -21.81
C THR A 116 11.61 3.44 -22.96
N THR A 117 12.15 2.27 -22.65
CA THR A 117 12.59 1.29 -23.66
C THR A 117 11.49 1.01 -24.69
N GLU A 118 10.23 1.01 -24.27
CA GLU A 118 9.06 0.89 -25.15
C GLU A 118 8.88 2.06 -26.11
N GLN A 119 9.12 3.30 -25.68
CA GLN A 119 9.06 4.48 -26.53
C GLN A 119 10.19 4.50 -27.56
N LEU A 120 11.38 4.00 -27.19
CA LEU A 120 12.51 3.80 -28.11
C LEU A 120 12.20 2.71 -29.16
N ILE A 121 11.65 1.59 -28.72
CA ILE A 121 11.23 0.50 -29.62
C ILE A 121 10.15 1.01 -30.59
N LEU A 122 9.16 1.76 -30.11
CA LEU A 122 8.12 2.34 -30.97
C LEU A 122 8.68 3.35 -31.98
N ALA A 123 9.65 4.17 -31.58
CA ALA A 123 10.33 5.10 -32.47
C ALA A 123 11.15 4.36 -33.54
N GLU A 124 11.84 3.28 -33.17
CA GLU A 124 12.61 2.44 -34.09
C GLU A 124 11.71 1.66 -35.06
N LEU A 125 10.59 1.10 -34.58
CA LEU A 125 9.59 0.44 -35.41
C LEU A 125 8.96 1.40 -36.43
N LYS A 126 8.63 2.62 -36.02
CA LYS A 126 8.07 3.63 -36.94
C LYS A 126 9.07 3.99 -38.04
N LYS A 127 10.34 4.20 -37.66
CA LYS A 127 11.44 4.46 -38.59
C LYS A 127 11.69 3.29 -39.55
N LEU A 128 11.59 2.05 -39.07
CA LEU A 128 11.75 0.86 -39.90
C LEU A 128 10.61 0.74 -40.92
N ASN A 129 9.37 1.06 -40.53
CA ASN A 129 8.22 1.03 -41.43
C ASN A 129 8.31 2.11 -42.52
N GLU A 130 8.71 3.34 -42.18
CA GLU A 130 8.95 4.39 -43.18
C GLU A 130 10.04 4.00 -44.20
N ASN A 131 11.14 3.39 -43.74
CA ASN A 131 12.18 2.90 -44.64
C ASN A 131 11.71 1.77 -45.57
N LEU A 132 10.85 0.88 -45.06
CA LEU A 132 10.25 -0.19 -45.87
C LEU A 132 9.29 0.37 -46.92
N ASP A 133 8.51 1.39 -46.58
CA ASP A 133 7.62 2.06 -47.54
C ASP A 133 8.42 2.82 -48.61
N GLN A 134 9.52 3.49 -48.25
CA GLN A 134 10.44 4.10 -49.21
C GLN A 134 11.15 3.08 -50.12
N ALA A 135 11.42 1.87 -49.61
CA ALA A 135 12.03 0.80 -50.40
C ALA A 135 11.02 0.15 -51.37
N LYS A 136 9.72 0.17 -51.04
CA LYS A 136 8.64 -0.31 -51.92
C LYS A 136 8.36 0.68 -53.05
N THR A 137 8.25 1.98 -52.75
CA THR A 137 8.03 3.02 -53.78
C THR A 137 9.18 3.11 -54.78
N LYS A 138 10.44 3.02 -54.33
CA LYS A 138 11.62 2.94 -55.22
C LYS A 138 11.68 1.70 -56.13
N LYS A 139 10.97 0.62 -55.78
CA LYS A 139 10.91 -0.60 -56.60
C LYS A 139 9.79 -0.54 -57.64
N GLU A 140 8.72 0.22 -57.40
CA GLU A 140 7.65 0.46 -58.39
C GLU A 140 8.09 1.44 -59.48
N ASP A 141 8.88 2.47 -59.16
CA ASP A 141 9.38 3.45 -60.15
C ASP A 141 10.47 2.91 -61.11
N LYS A 142 10.97 1.68 -60.88
CA LYS A 142 12.05 1.04 -61.67
C LYS A 142 11.57 -0.08 -62.58
N LYS A 143 10.25 -0.26 -62.73
CA LYS A 143 9.63 -1.28 -63.58
C LYS A 143 8.92 -0.63 -64.75
#